data_AF-A0A816CU51-F1
#
_entry.id   AF-A0A816CU51-F1
#
_cell.length_a   1.000
_cell.length_b   1.000
_cell.length_c   1.000
_cell.angle_alpha   90.00
_cell.angle_beta   90.00
_cell.angle_gamma   90.00
#
_symmetry.space_group_name_H-M   'P 1'
#
loop_
_entity.id
_entity.type
_entity.pdbx_description
1 polymer ?
#
loop_
_entity_poly.entity_id
_entity_poly.type
_entity_poly.pdbx_seq_one_letter_code
_entity_poly.pdbx_strand_id
1 'polypeptide(L)'
;MSSNTATGVIASQTVSDDAAAVRRKAAEKCQLVLEALHDSFNGYKQCGVDTKDTTMKLLCDKTAASRADLISQLSNVVRVDLGVEPVTSGSALAAAHRTWIDVKSWFTDGRDKAAIVSEVHRGENVLIKLYESAIEDPDITLKVRDFLHGQLKIVKEQNAAVDAL
;
A
#
# COMPACT_ATOMS: atom_id res chain seq x y z
N MET A 1 6.35 -55.80 -7.99
CA MET A 1 6.35 -54.44 -8.56
C MET A 1 5.35 -53.59 -7.79
N SER A 2 5.76 -52.96 -6.68
CA SER A 2 4.91 -52.02 -5.94
C SER A 2 5.80 -51.24 -4.98
N SER A 3 6.07 -49.97 -5.32
CA SER A 3 6.46 -48.88 -4.42
C SER A 3 6.99 -47.73 -5.28
N ASN A 4 6.11 -46.85 -5.74
CA ASN A 4 6.50 -45.53 -6.27
C ASN A 4 5.39 -44.46 -6.13
N THR A 5 4.20 -44.82 -5.66
CA THR A 5 3.04 -43.92 -5.57
C THR A 5 3.03 -43.04 -4.32
N ALA A 6 3.59 -43.47 -3.19
CA ALA A 6 3.58 -42.68 -1.95
C ALA A 6 4.55 -41.48 -1.99
N THR A 7 5.76 -41.67 -2.55
CA THR A 7 6.80 -40.62 -2.61
C THR A 7 6.41 -39.46 -3.54
N GLY A 8 5.73 -39.76 -4.66
CA GLY A 8 5.28 -38.73 -5.61
C GLY A 8 4.13 -37.86 -5.09
N VAL A 9 3.20 -38.43 -4.31
CA VAL A 9 2.07 -37.69 -3.72
C VAL A 9 2.54 -36.74 -2.63
N ILE A 10 3.47 -37.17 -1.77
CA ILE A 10 4.01 -36.34 -0.67
C ILE A 10 4.81 -35.15 -1.22
N ALA A 11 5.64 -35.36 -2.25
CA ALA A 11 6.41 -34.29 -2.88
C ALA A 11 5.51 -33.25 -3.57
N SER A 12 4.45 -33.69 -4.27
CA SER A 12 3.47 -32.80 -4.92
C SER A 12 2.68 -31.95 -3.91
N GLN A 13 2.26 -32.56 -2.79
CA GLN A 13 1.53 -31.86 -1.72
C GLN A 13 2.41 -30.80 -1.05
N THR A 14 3.67 -31.13 -0.72
CA THR A 14 4.61 -30.22 -0.04
C THR A 14 4.89 -28.96 -0.88
N VAL A 15 5.12 -29.12 -2.19
CA VAL A 15 5.34 -27.99 -3.13
C VAL A 15 4.10 -27.08 -3.23
N SER A 16 2.90 -27.66 -3.20
CA SER A 16 1.65 -26.89 -3.21
C SER A 16 1.47 -26.06 -1.94
N ASP A 17 1.83 -26.63 -0.79
CA ASP A 17 1.70 -25.97 0.52
C ASP A 17 2.70 -24.80 0.67
N ASP A 18 3.93 -24.97 0.19
CA ASP A 18 4.95 -23.91 0.14
C ASP A 18 4.50 -22.75 -0.76
N ALA A 19 3.99 -23.06 -1.96
CA ALA A 19 3.47 -22.04 -2.88
C ALA A 19 2.27 -21.28 -2.29
N ALA A 20 1.40 -21.96 -1.52
CA ALA A 20 0.30 -21.31 -0.82
C ALA A 20 0.79 -20.41 0.32
N ALA A 21 1.84 -20.80 1.05
CA ALA A 21 2.45 -19.98 2.10
C ALA A 21 3.10 -18.71 1.53
N VAL A 22 3.84 -18.83 0.42
CA VAL A 22 4.44 -17.70 -0.31
C VAL A 22 3.35 -16.73 -0.78
N ARG A 23 2.27 -17.23 -1.42
CA ARG A 23 1.15 -16.39 -1.85
C ARG A 23 0.47 -15.66 -0.70
N ARG A 24 0.30 -16.30 0.47
CA ARG A 24 -0.30 -15.66 1.65
C ARG A 24 0.53 -14.48 2.14
N LYS A 25 1.85 -14.66 2.29
CA LYS A 25 2.74 -13.58 2.71
C LYS A 25 2.78 -12.43 1.69
N ALA A 26 2.84 -12.76 0.40
CA ALA A 26 2.75 -11.76 -0.66
C ALA A 26 1.43 -10.96 -0.56
N ALA A 27 0.30 -11.64 -0.31
CA ALA A 27 -0.99 -10.99 -0.12
C ALA A 27 -1.02 -10.09 1.13
N GLU A 28 -0.44 -10.52 2.24
CA GLU A 28 -0.32 -9.70 3.46
C GLU A 28 0.44 -8.39 3.18
N LYS A 29 1.60 -8.47 2.51
CA LYS A 29 2.39 -7.29 2.15
C LYS A 29 1.65 -6.34 1.21
N CYS A 30 1.04 -6.87 0.15
CA CYS A 30 0.26 -6.06 -0.79
C CYS A 30 -0.98 -5.44 -0.13
N GLN A 31 -1.62 -6.13 0.81
CA GLN A 31 -2.73 -5.55 1.56
C GLN A 31 -2.29 -4.41 2.48
N LEU A 32 -1.14 -4.51 3.14
CA LEU A 32 -0.61 -3.39 3.93
C LEU A 32 -0.33 -2.16 3.07
N VAL A 33 0.21 -2.34 1.87
CA VAL A 33 0.39 -1.24 0.90
C VAL A 33 -0.97 -0.67 0.47
N LEU A 34 -1.96 -1.52 0.20
CA LEU A 34 -3.29 -1.11 -0.23
C LEU A 34 -4.01 -0.29 0.85
N GLU A 35 -3.91 -0.68 2.12
CA GLU A 35 -4.45 0.08 3.24
C GLU A 35 -3.79 1.46 3.36
N ALA A 36 -2.46 1.52 3.26
CA ALA A 36 -1.73 2.79 3.31
C ALA A 36 -2.07 3.70 2.13
N LEU A 37 -2.35 3.15 0.95
CA LEU A 37 -2.86 3.90 -0.19
C LEU A 37 -4.25 4.50 0.10
N HIS A 38 -5.15 3.74 0.72
CA HIS A 38 -6.45 4.25 1.16
C HIS A 38 -6.31 5.36 2.20
N ASP A 39 -5.40 5.21 3.17
CA ASP A 39 -5.13 6.23 4.18
C ASP A 39 -4.56 7.50 3.53
N SER A 40 -3.61 7.36 2.59
CA SER A 40 -3.07 8.48 1.80
C SER A 40 -4.17 9.17 0.98
N PHE A 41 -5.03 8.40 0.30
CA PHE A 41 -6.19 8.95 -0.43
C PHE A 41 -7.08 9.82 0.46
N ASN A 42 -7.45 9.31 1.64
CA ASN A 42 -8.29 10.03 2.59
C ASN A 42 -7.57 11.27 3.14
N GLY A 43 -6.28 11.17 3.45
CA GLY A 43 -5.47 12.28 3.92
C GLY A 43 -5.40 13.43 2.91
N TYR A 44 -5.19 13.12 1.62
CA TYR A 44 -5.20 14.12 0.55
C TYR A 44 -6.59 14.71 0.30
N LYS A 45 -7.66 13.91 0.40
CA LYS A 45 -9.04 14.44 0.34
C LYS A 45 -9.30 15.44 1.46
N GLN A 46 -8.87 15.13 2.68
CA GLN A 46 -9.02 16.01 3.83
C GLN A 46 -8.15 17.28 3.69
N CYS A 47 -6.89 17.15 3.25
CA CYS A 47 -6.02 18.28 2.93
C CYS A 47 -6.70 19.29 1.99
N GLY A 48 -7.33 18.80 0.91
CA GLY A 48 -8.00 19.64 -0.08
C GLY A 48 -9.24 20.37 0.45
N VAL A 49 -9.82 19.90 1.56
CA VAL A 49 -10.94 20.54 2.28
C VAL A 49 -10.42 21.59 3.26
N ASP A 50 -9.34 21.28 3.99
CA ASP A 50 -8.86 22.11 5.09
C ASP A 50 -7.98 23.28 4.63
N THR A 51 -7.34 23.17 3.48
CA THR A 51 -6.45 24.21 2.96
C THR A 51 -7.21 25.39 2.33
N LYS A 52 -6.73 26.60 2.59
CA LYS A 52 -7.17 27.84 1.91
C LYS A 52 -6.29 28.22 0.71
N ASP A 53 -5.17 27.52 0.52
CA ASP A 53 -4.23 27.74 -0.58
C ASP A 53 -4.69 26.96 -1.82
N THR A 54 -5.03 27.68 -2.89
CA THR A 54 -5.54 27.09 -4.15
C THR A 54 -4.54 26.13 -4.80
N THR A 55 -3.23 26.40 -4.69
CA THR A 55 -2.17 25.54 -5.24
C THR A 55 -2.10 24.24 -4.46
N MET A 56 -2.13 24.32 -3.13
CA MET A 56 -2.19 23.15 -2.25
C MET A 56 -3.44 22.32 -2.51
N LYS A 57 -4.60 22.98 -2.68
CA LYS A 57 -5.85 22.31 -3.02
C LYS A 57 -5.74 21.50 -4.30
N LEU A 58 -5.21 22.09 -5.37
CA LEU A 58 -5.02 21.42 -6.66
C LEU A 58 -4.07 20.21 -6.54
N LEU A 59 -2.98 20.36 -5.79
CA LEU A 59 -2.04 19.27 -5.53
C LEU A 59 -2.70 18.13 -4.74
N CYS A 60 -3.45 18.45 -3.69
CA CYS A 60 -4.15 17.44 -2.88
C CYS A 60 -5.23 16.71 -3.69
N ASP A 61 -6.01 17.41 -4.51
CA ASP A 61 -7.01 16.79 -5.39
C ASP A 61 -6.36 15.88 -6.46
N LYS A 62 -5.27 16.34 -7.10
CA LYS A 62 -4.52 15.54 -8.08
C LYS A 62 -3.93 14.27 -7.45
N THR A 63 -3.36 14.40 -6.26
CA THR A 63 -2.71 13.27 -5.59
C THR A 63 -3.75 12.26 -5.09
N ALA A 64 -4.89 12.71 -4.56
CA ALA A 64 -6.02 11.83 -4.25
C ALA A 64 -6.51 11.05 -5.48
N ALA A 65 -6.66 11.71 -6.64
CA ALA A 65 -7.04 11.01 -7.87
C ALA A 65 -6.01 9.95 -8.28
N SER A 66 -4.71 10.25 -8.15
CA SER A 66 -3.66 9.26 -8.39
C SER A 66 -3.71 8.10 -7.40
N ARG A 67 -3.95 8.34 -6.11
CA ARG A 67 -4.07 7.25 -5.12
C ARG A 67 -5.24 6.32 -5.45
N ALA A 68 -6.38 6.86 -5.91
CA ALA A 68 -7.52 6.04 -6.34
C ALA A 68 -7.17 5.08 -7.50
N ASP A 69 -6.38 5.56 -8.47
CA ASP A 69 -5.89 4.73 -9.59
C ASP A 69 -4.94 3.63 -9.10
N LEU A 70 -3.96 3.97 -8.24
CA LEU A 70 -3.03 2.99 -7.66
C LEU A 70 -3.75 1.91 -6.84
N ILE A 71 -4.76 2.31 -6.05
CA ILE A 71 -5.63 1.40 -5.29
C ILE A 71 -6.32 0.42 -6.23
N SER A 72 -6.92 0.92 -7.31
CA SER A 72 -7.64 0.07 -8.28
C SER A 72 -6.72 -0.98 -8.90
N GLN A 73 -5.53 -0.55 -9.33
CA GLN A 73 -4.56 -1.44 -9.97
C GLN A 73 -4.02 -2.49 -8.98
N LEU A 74 -3.62 -2.08 -7.77
CA LEU A 74 -3.09 -3.02 -6.77
C LEU A 74 -4.18 -3.97 -6.26
N SER A 75 -5.42 -3.50 -6.12
CA SER A 75 -6.57 -4.36 -5.80
C SER A 75 -6.77 -5.47 -6.83
N ASN A 76 -6.60 -5.15 -8.12
CA ASN A 76 -6.68 -6.14 -9.19
C ASN A 76 -5.55 -7.17 -9.09
N VAL A 77 -4.31 -6.74 -8.80
CA VAL A 77 -3.17 -7.65 -8.59
C VAL A 77 -3.44 -8.58 -7.40
N VAL A 78 -3.89 -8.04 -6.26
CA VAL A 78 -4.21 -8.84 -5.06
C VAL A 78 -5.28 -9.89 -5.36
N ARG A 79 -6.34 -9.50 -6.09
CA ARG A 79 -7.44 -10.39 -6.45
C ARG A 79 -7.01 -11.48 -7.44
N VAL A 80 -6.38 -11.09 -8.54
CA VAL A 80 -6.12 -11.98 -9.68
C VAL A 80 -4.86 -12.81 -9.48
N ASP A 81 -3.77 -12.20 -9.01
CA ASP A 81 -2.47 -12.87 -8.90
C ASP A 81 -2.27 -13.55 -7.53
N LEU A 82 -2.88 -13.03 -6.46
CA LEU A 82 -2.71 -13.56 -5.10
C LEU A 82 -3.94 -14.34 -4.59
N GLY A 83 -5.09 -14.20 -5.26
CA GLY A 83 -6.30 -14.95 -4.96
C GLY A 83 -6.97 -14.56 -3.64
N VAL A 84 -6.75 -13.33 -3.18
CA VAL A 84 -7.32 -12.81 -1.93
C VAL A 84 -8.22 -11.61 -2.23
N GLU A 85 -9.29 -11.44 -1.45
CA GLU A 85 -10.13 -10.25 -1.56
C GLU A 85 -9.33 -9.01 -1.10
N PRO A 86 -9.17 -7.99 -1.94
CA PRO A 86 -8.48 -6.77 -1.56
C PRO A 86 -9.22 -6.06 -0.44
N VAL A 87 -8.46 -5.45 0.47
CA VAL A 87 -9.03 -4.49 1.42
C VAL A 87 -9.71 -3.35 0.65
N THR A 88 -10.85 -2.89 1.16
CA THR A 88 -11.65 -1.83 0.53
C THR A 88 -11.63 -0.53 1.31
N SER A 89 -11.00 -0.54 2.47
CA SER A 89 -10.80 0.61 3.33
C SER A 89 -9.39 0.57 3.91
N GLY A 90 -8.92 1.71 4.43
CA GLY A 90 -7.69 1.75 5.20
C GLY A 90 -7.77 0.96 6.50
N SER A 91 -6.60 0.79 7.12
CA SER A 91 -6.39 0.44 8.54
C SER A 91 -7.27 -0.64 9.19
N ALA A 92 -7.52 -1.75 8.47
CA ALA A 92 -8.19 -2.94 9.01
C ALA A 92 -7.22 -4.01 9.55
N LEU A 93 -5.94 -4.02 9.14
CA LEU A 93 -4.91 -4.96 9.61
C LEU A 93 -4.13 -4.43 10.82
N ALA A 94 -3.71 -5.31 11.75
CA ALA A 94 -3.12 -4.93 13.04
C ALA A 94 -1.86 -4.03 12.97
N ALA A 95 -1.02 -4.18 11.94
CA ALA A 95 0.15 -3.33 11.73
C ALA A 95 -0.24 -1.96 11.14
N ALA A 96 -1.21 -1.93 10.23
CA ALA A 96 -1.77 -0.68 9.73
C ALA A 96 -2.60 0.05 10.77
N HIS A 97 -3.29 -0.66 11.67
CA HIS A 97 -4.07 -0.06 12.75
C HIS A 97 -3.19 0.79 13.67
N ARG A 98 -1.97 0.34 14.00
CA ARG A 98 -0.99 1.14 14.75
C ARG A 98 -0.51 2.35 13.93
N THR A 99 -0.14 2.09 12.69
CA THR A 99 0.33 3.13 11.75
C THR A 99 -0.71 4.25 11.56
N TRP A 100 -2.00 3.91 11.46
CA TRP A 100 -3.10 4.85 11.29
C TRP A 100 -3.53 5.56 12.57
N ILE A 101 -3.45 4.92 13.75
CA ILE A 101 -3.63 5.63 15.04
C ILE A 101 -2.58 6.75 15.16
N ASP A 102 -1.35 6.47 14.77
CA ASP A 102 -0.30 7.49 14.74
C ASP A 102 -0.62 8.58 13.71
N VAL A 103 -1.29 8.26 12.59
CA VAL A 103 -1.80 9.24 11.61
C VAL A 103 -2.92 10.11 12.19
N LYS A 104 -4.00 9.51 12.69
CA LYS A 104 -5.19 10.22 13.19
C LYS A 104 -4.97 11.04 14.45
N SER A 105 -4.12 10.59 15.38
CA SER A 105 -3.92 11.29 16.66
C SER A 105 -3.37 12.72 16.51
N TRP A 106 -2.98 13.11 15.30
CA TRP A 106 -2.39 14.41 14.97
C TRP A 106 -3.33 15.29 14.12
N PHE A 107 -4.43 14.73 13.59
CA PHE A 107 -5.51 15.48 12.94
C PHE A 107 -6.43 16.08 14.01
N THR A 108 -5.94 17.10 14.71
CA THR A 108 -6.76 18.01 15.52
C THR A 108 -6.97 19.31 14.75
N ASP A 109 -8.21 19.80 14.70
CA ASP A 109 -8.65 20.95 13.90
C ASP A 109 -7.81 22.23 14.11
N GLY A 110 -7.59 22.97 13.01
CA GLY A 110 -7.08 24.35 13.04
C GLY A 110 -5.57 24.54 12.89
N ARG A 111 -4.91 23.83 11.97
CA ARG A 111 -3.43 23.92 11.80
C ARG A 111 -2.99 24.82 10.63
N ASP A 112 -1.84 25.46 10.81
CA ASP A 112 -1.12 26.24 9.78
C ASP A 112 -0.64 25.35 8.61
N LYS A 113 -0.41 25.91 7.42
CA LYS A 113 0.02 25.22 6.19
C LYS A 113 1.18 24.25 6.44
N ALA A 114 2.16 24.66 7.25
CA ALA A 114 3.33 23.85 7.59
C ALA A 114 2.98 22.53 8.31
N ALA A 115 1.95 22.53 9.15
CA ALA A 115 1.52 21.34 9.86
C ALA A 115 0.76 20.38 8.94
N ILE A 116 -0.02 20.89 7.98
CA ILE A 116 -0.67 20.08 6.94
C ILE A 116 0.39 19.37 6.09
N VAL A 117 1.39 20.12 5.63
CA VAL A 117 2.51 19.57 4.83
C VAL A 117 3.29 18.50 5.63
N SER A 118 3.59 18.77 6.90
CA SER A 118 4.30 17.83 7.77
C SER A 118 3.55 16.48 7.92
N GLU A 119 2.22 16.49 8.04
CA GLU A 119 1.47 15.22 8.11
C GLU A 119 1.42 14.49 6.79
N VAL A 120 1.23 15.23 5.69
CA VAL A 120 1.24 14.63 4.35
C VAL A 120 2.57 13.92 4.13
N HIS A 121 3.70 14.58 4.41
CA HIS A 121 5.02 13.96 4.29
C HIS A 121 5.20 12.75 5.20
N ARG A 122 4.70 12.81 6.44
CA ARG A 122 4.80 11.66 7.35
C ARG A 122 3.98 10.47 6.85
N GLY A 123 2.76 10.70 6.37
CA GLY A 123 1.92 9.66 5.78
C GLY A 123 2.53 9.05 4.51
N GLU A 124 3.11 9.88 3.65
CA GLU A 124 3.79 9.42 2.44
C GLU A 124 5.07 8.63 2.75
N ASN A 125 5.84 9.03 3.77
CA ASN A 125 7.01 8.27 4.22
C ASN A 125 6.64 6.88 4.72
N VAL A 126 5.50 6.75 5.41
CA VAL A 126 4.95 5.45 5.81
C VAL A 126 4.60 4.60 4.59
N LEU A 127 3.87 5.18 3.63
CA LEU A 127 3.49 4.49 2.39
C LEU A 127 4.72 4.00 1.61
N ILE A 128 5.73 4.85 1.46
CA ILE A 128 7.00 4.52 0.81
C ILE A 128 7.69 3.34 1.50
N LYS A 129 7.79 3.35 2.84
CA LYS A 129 8.40 2.26 3.60
C LYS A 129 7.66 0.94 3.44
N LEU A 130 6.32 0.97 3.33
CA LEU A 130 5.53 -0.23 3.11
C LEU A 130 5.75 -0.80 1.70
N TYR A 131 5.84 0.06 0.69
CA TYR A 131 6.24 -0.37 -0.66
C TYR A 131 7.65 -0.98 -0.65
N GLU A 132 8.62 -0.31 -0.03
CA GLU A 132 10.01 -0.79 0.06
C GLU A 132 10.06 -2.14 0.77
N SER A 133 9.39 -2.28 1.92
CA SER A 133 9.31 -3.55 2.65
C SER A 133 8.64 -4.67 1.84
N ALA A 134 7.63 -4.37 1.02
CA ALA A 134 7.01 -5.36 0.15
C ALA A 134 7.96 -5.76 -1.00
N ILE A 135 8.66 -4.81 -1.60
CA ILE A 135 9.59 -5.06 -2.70
C ILE A 135 10.79 -5.92 -2.27
N GLU A 136 11.30 -5.69 -1.07
CA GLU A 136 12.43 -6.41 -0.49
C GLU A 136 12.08 -7.84 -0.04
N ASP A 137 10.80 -8.19 0.05
CA ASP A 137 10.37 -9.49 0.52
C ASP A 137 10.72 -10.59 -0.50
N PRO A 138 11.47 -11.65 -0.10
CA PRO A 138 11.83 -12.74 -1.00
C PRO A 138 10.62 -13.54 -1.49
N ASP A 139 9.52 -13.52 -0.75
CA ASP A 139 8.29 -14.27 -1.08
C ASP A 139 7.41 -13.50 -2.10
N ILE A 140 7.77 -12.26 -2.45
CA ILE A 140 7.10 -11.50 -3.52
C ILE A 140 7.66 -11.90 -4.89
N THR A 141 6.76 -12.38 -5.75
CA THR A 141 7.08 -12.76 -7.14
C THR A 141 7.64 -11.58 -7.94
N LEU A 142 8.50 -11.86 -8.92
CA LEU A 142 9.10 -10.82 -9.78
C LEU A 142 8.05 -9.93 -10.44
N LYS A 143 6.97 -10.51 -10.97
CA LYS A 143 5.87 -9.77 -11.58
C LYS A 143 5.24 -8.75 -10.62
N VAL A 144 4.95 -9.17 -9.38
CA VAL A 144 4.35 -8.28 -8.36
C VAL A 144 5.37 -7.24 -7.91
N ARG A 145 6.65 -7.61 -7.80
CA ARG A 145 7.74 -6.69 -7.44
C ARG A 145 7.89 -5.56 -8.44
N ASP A 146 7.95 -5.89 -9.73
CA ASP A 146 8.09 -4.92 -10.81
C ASP A 146 6.89 -3.96 -10.85
N PHE A 147 5.68 -4.50 -10.62
CA PHE A 147 4.47 -3.71 -10.48
C PHE A 147 4.56 -2.72 -9.29
N LEU A 148 4.97 -3.19 -8.12
CA LEU A 148 5.13 -2.36 -6.92
C LEU A 148 6.21 -1.28 -7.12
N HIS A 149 7.32 -1.58 -7.80
CA HIS A 149 8.34 -0.60 -8.18
C HIS A 149 7.76 0.52 -9.04
N GLY A 150 6.91 0.19 -10.01
CA GLY A 150 6.24 1.16 -10.86
C GLY A 150 5.36 2.13 -10.05
N GLN A 151 4.56 1.60 -9.13
CA GLN A 151 3.73 2.43 -8.24
C GLN A 151 4.58 3.26 -7.27
N LEU A 152 5.62 2.68 -6.66
CA LEU A 152 6.51 3.38 -5.73
C LEU A 152 7.18 4.59 -6.41
N LYS A 153 7.56 4.47 -7.67
CA LYS A 153 8.12 5.60 -8.44
C LYS A 153 7.13 6.77 -8.52
N ILE A 154 5.86 6.49 -8.84
CA ILE A 154 4.80 7.51 -8.92
C ILE A 154 4.62 8.18 -7.55
N VAL A 155 4.57 7.39 -6.47
CA VAL A 155 4.43 7.89 -5.10
C VAL A 155 5.60 8.81 -4.72
N LYS A 156 6.84 8.40 -4.98
CA LYS A 156 8.05 9.21 -4.69
C LYS A 156 8.08 10.51 -5.50
N GLU A 157 7.73 10.47 -6.78
CA GLU A 157 7.66 11.66 -7.64
C GLU A 157 6.60 12.66 -7.14
N GLN A 158 5.45 12.17 -6.70
CA GLN A 158 4.39 13.02 -6.15
C GLN A 158 4.73 13.58 -4.77
N ASN A 159 5.38 12.80 -3.90
CA ASN A 159 5.85 13.28 -2.61
C ASN A 159 6.88 14.40 -2.77
N ALA A 160 7.83 14.27 -3.71
CA ALA A 160 8.81 15.31 -4.00
C ALA A 160 8.17 16.61 -4.54
N ALA A 161 6.99 16.53 -5.17
CA ALA A 161 6.24 17.71 -5.59
C ALA A 161 5.59 18.44 -4.40
N VAL A 162 5.29 17.74 -3.30
CA VAL A 162 4.80 18.34 -2.06
C VAL A 162 5.93 19.08 -1.33
N ASP A 163 7.14 18.53 -1.34
CA ASP A 163 8.35 19.16 -0.79
C ASP A 163 8.69 20.51 -1.46
N ALA A 164 8.18 20.75 -2.67
CA ALA A 164 8.48 21.94 -3.48
C ALA A 164 7.45 23.10 -3.33
N LEU A 165 6.43 22.97 -2.47
CA LEU A 165 5.36 23.96 -2.23
C LEU A 165 5.62 24.93 -1.06
#